data_AF-A0A7R7XTF4-F1
#
_entry.id   AF-A0A7R7XTF4-F1
#
_cell.length_a   1.000
_cell.length_b   1.000
_cell.length_c   1.000
_cell.angle_alpha   90.00
_cell.angle_beta   90.00
_cell.angle_gamma   90.00
#
_symmetry.space_group_name_H-M   'P 1'
#
loop_
_entity.id
_entity.type
_entity.pdbx_description
1 polymer ?
#
loop_
_entity_poly.entity_id
_entity_poly.type
_entity_poly.pdbx_seq_one_letter_code
_entity_poly.pdbx_strand_id
1 'polypeptide(L)'
;MQQIRCGETAPLGRIAVLTFPDKGKGQETMPTVVGIMGRSVESLRLILQSLLLLEPWLYDPYTLPIPWRPEKEYNAPDEQQYKPAFGFLANDGVLTPHPPISRAMEMVKEALQHRGHQVCGACGCVMSANHCS
;
A
#
# COMPACT_ATOMS: atom_id res chain seq x y z
N MET A 1 4.83 -23.39 11.20
CA MET A 1 4.83 -22.51 10.02
C MET A 1 3.77 -21.44 10.20
N GLN A 2 4.14 -20.22 10.60
CA GLN A 2 3.21 -19.08 10.54
C GLN A 2 3.17 -18.58 9.08
N GLN A 3 2.06 -18.80 8.39
CA GLN A 3 1.86 -18.19 7.07
C GLN A 3 1.60 -16.70 7.26
N ILE A 4 2.54 -15.87 6.83
CA ILE A 4 2.36 -14.42 6.74
C ILE A 4 1.22 -14.18 5.73
N ARG A 5 0.19 -13.44 6.14
CA ARG A 5 -0.91 -13.03 5.26
C ARG A 5 -0.61 -11.64 4.72
N CYS A 6 -0.88 -11.44 3.43
CA CYS A 6 -0.85 -10.13 2.81
C CYS A 6 -2.25 -9.52 2.90
N GLY A 7 -2.32 -8.24 3.26
CA GLY A 7 -3.56 -7.48 3.25
C GLY A 7 -3.38 -6.25 2.37
N GLU A 8 -4.39 -5.96 1.56
CA GLU A 8 -4.47 -4.72 0.81
C GLU A 8 -5.75 -3.98 1.21
N THR A 9 -5.58 -2.82 1.83
CA THR A 9 -6.66 -1.88 2.08
C THR A 9 -6.73 -0.95 0.88
N ALA A 10 -7.79 -1.07 0.10
CA ALA A 10 -7.97 -0.21 -1.05
C ALA A 10 -8.25 1.24 -0.59
N PRO A 11 -7.80 2.27 -1.34
CA PRO A 11 -8.17 3.66 -1.06
C PRO A 11 -9.70 3.81 -1.06
N LEU A 12 -10.18 4.81 -0.32
CA LEU A 12 -11.60 5.10 -0.20
C LEU A 12 -12.27 5.15 -1.58
N GLY A 13 -13.41 4.45 -1.69
CA GLY A 13 -14.20 4.38 -2.92
C GLY A 13 -13.61 3.50 -4.02
N ARG A 14 -12.54 2.73 -3.79
CA ARG A 14 -12.03 1.78 -4.81
C ARG A 14 -12.77 0.44 -4.83
N ILE A 15 -13.34 0.02 -3.70
CA ILE A 15 -14.15 -1.20 -3.59
C ILE A 15 -15.56 -0.79 -3.17
N ALA A 16 -16.58 -1.42 -3.76
CA ALA A 16 -17.98 -1.17 -3.41
C ALA A 16 -18.26 -1.57 -1.96
N VAL A 17 -18.82 -0.63 -1.19
CA VAL A 17 -19.13 -0.81 0.24
C VAL A 17 -20.63 -0.91 0.48
N LEU A 18 -21.46 -0.46 -0.47
CA LEU A 18 -22.93 -0.43 -0.30
C LEU A 18 -23.57 -1.77 0.10
N THR A 19 -23.03 -2.90 -0.38
CA THR A 19 -23.57 -4.23 -0.08
C THR A 19 -23.16 -4.75 1.29
N PHE A 20 -22.21 -4.10 1.95
CA PHE A 20 -21.73 -4.52 3.27
C PHE A 20 -22.50 -3.80 4.38
N PRO A 21 -22.91 -4.51 5.43
CA PRO A 21 -23.56 -3.89 6.58
C PRO A 21 -22.55 -3.05 7.37
N ASP A 22 -22.43 -1.79 6.99
CA ASP A 22 -21.62 -0.80 7.71
C ASP A 22 -22.39 -0.18 8.89
N LYS A 23 -21.71 -0.02 10.02
CA LYS A 23 -22.20 0.66 11.22
C LYS A 23 -21.92 2.16 11.20
N GLY A 24 -21.04 2.63 10.31
CA GLY A 24 -20.63 4.03 10.15
C GLY A 24 -21.41 4.82 9.10
N LYS A 25 -22.61 4.39 8.69
CA LYS A 25 -23.39 5.09 7.65
C LYS A 25 -23.68 6.55 8.07
N GLY A 26 -23.23 7.50 7.25
CA GLY A 26 -23.34 8.95 7.49
C GLY A 26 -22.13 9.60 8.17
N GLN A 27 -21.07 8.83 8.49
CA GLN A 27 -19.82 9.36 9.01
C GLN A 27 -18.82 9.62 7.87
N GLU A 28 -18.87 10.82 7.31
CA GLU A 28 -18.03 11.21 6.16
C GLU A 28 -16.56 11.49 6.54
N THR A 29 -16.28 11.79 7.82
CA THR A 29 -14.93 12.20 8.28
C THR A 29 -13.93 11.04 8.34
N MET A 30 -14.41 9.84 8.66
CA MET A 30 -13.58 8.63 8.73
C MET A 30 -14.41 7.46 8.16
N PRO A 31 -14.53 7.39 6.83
CA PRO A 31 -15.36 6.40 6.18
C PRO A 31 -14.76 5.00 6.30
N THR A 32 -15.63 4.00 6.43
CA THR A 32 -15.24 2.59 6.43
C THR A 32 -14.70 2.19 5.07
N VAL A 33 -13.54 1.53 5.06
CA VAL A 33 -12.92 0.97 3.86
C VAL A 33 -12.86 -0.55 3.95
N VAL A 34 -13.14 -1.22 2.83
CA VAL A 34 -13.03 -2.67 2.72
C VAL A 34 -11.64 -3.03 2.21
N GLY A 35 -10.99 -3.98 2.89
CA GLY A 35 -9.70 -4.54 2.48
C GLY A 35 -9.81 -6.02 2.14
N ILE A 36 -8.98 -6.47 1.20
CA ILE A 36 -8.92 -7.88 0.79
C ILE A 36 -7.69 -8.50 1.45
N MET A 37 -7.85 -9.70 2.01
CA MET A 37 -6.75 -10.46 2.63
C MET A 37 -6.50 -11.76 1.89
N GLY A 38 -5.23 -12.06 1.66
CA GLY A 38 -4.79 -13.20 0.89
C GLY A 38 -3.46 -13.77 1.40
N ARG A 39 -3.03 -14.86 0.76
CA ARG A 39 -1.73 -15.50 1.05
C ARG A 39 -0.60 -15.04 0.15
N SER A 40 -0.93 -14.33 -0.93
CA SER A 40 0.00 -13.87 -1.94
C SER A 40 -0.47 -12.54 -2.53
N VAL A 41 0.48 -11.72 -2.96
CA VAL A 41 0.20 -10.41 -3.56
C VAL A 41 -0.46 -10.58 -4.93
N GLU A 42 -0.09 -11.62 -5.66
CA GLU A 42 -0.63 -11.97 -6.97
C GLU A 42 -2.12 -12.33 -6.89
N SER A 43 -2.54 -13.02 -5.82
CA SER A 43 -3.97 -13.31 -5.61
C SER A 43 -4.75 -12.04 -5.27
N LEU A 44 -4.18 -11.13 -4.48
CA LEU A 44 -4.81 -9.84 -4.19
C LEU A 44 -4.99 -9.01 -5.46
N ARG A 45 -3.94 -8.93 -6.29
CA ARG A 45 -3.97 -8.28 -7.61
C ARG A 45 -5.08 -8.84 -8.50
N LEU A 46 -5.16 -10.17 -8.62
CA LEU A 46 -6.18 -10.82 -9.45
C LEU A 46 -7.60 -10.52 -8.98
N ILE A 47 -7.85 -10.59 -7.67
CA ILE A 47 -9.18 -10.28 -7.11
C ILE A 47 -9.52 -8.81 -7.37
N LEU A 48 -8.61 -7.87 -7.07
CA LEU A 48 -8.85 -6.45 -7.27
C LEU A 48 -9.09 -6.10 -8.74
N GLN A 49 -8.30 -6.66 -9.65
CA GLN A 49 -8.51 -6.53 -11.09
C GLN A 49 -9.90 -7.03 -11.50
N SER A 50 -10.29 -8.23 -11.06
CA SER A 50 -11.59 -8.80 -11.39
C SER A 50 -12.77 -7.97 -10.87
N LEU A 51 -12.64 -7.35 -9.68
CA LEU A 51 -13.66 -6.48 -9.12
C LEU A 51 -13.79 -5.17 -9.88
N LEU A 52 -12.68 -4.56 -10.30
CA LEU A 52 -12.70 -3.31 -11.05
C LEU A 52 -13.22 -3.49 -12.48
N LEU A 53 -13.07 -4.68 -13.08
CA LEU A 53 -13.66 -5.03 -14.37
C LEU A 53 -15.20 -5.10 -14.35
N LEU A 54 -15.80 -5.26 -13.17
CA LEU A 54 -17.26 -5.27 -12.99
C LEU A 54 -17.86 -3.85 -12.88
N GLU A 55 -17.04 -2.81 -13.00
CA GLU A 55 -17.44 -1.40 -12.97
C GLU A 55 -18.34 -1.06 -11.75
N PRO A 56 -17.85 -1.23 -10.51
CA PRO A 56 -18.65 -1.08 -9.30
C PRO A 56 -19.31 0.31 -9.16
N TRP A 57 -18.72 1.34 -9.76
CA TRP A 57 -19.25 2.71 -9.80
C TRP A 57 -20.60 2.87 -10.51
N LEU A 58 -21.03 1.88 -11.29
CA LEU A 58 -22.38 1.85 -11.86
C LEU A 58 -23.45 1.47 -10.83
N TYR A 59 -23.07 0.80 -9.75
CA TYR A 59 -23.98 0.29 -8.72
C TYR A 59 -23.84 1.02 -7.38
N ASP A 60 -22.66 1.59 -7.11
CA ASP A 60 -22.32 2.27 -5.86
C ASP A 60 -21.85 3.72 -6.09
N PRO A 61 -22.60 4.74 -5.66
CA PRO A 61 -22.24 6.14 -5.86
C PRO A 61 -21.06 6.58 -4.97
N TYR A 62 -20.69 5.81 -3.95
CA TYR A 62 -19.50 6.07 -3.13
C TYR A 62 -18.22 5.51 -3.77
N THR A 63 -18.35 4.72 -4.84
CA THR A 63 -17.18 4.23 -5.58
C THR A 63 -16.73 5.19 -6.67
N LEU A 64 -15.41 5.35 -6.74
CA LEU A 64 -14.76 6.20 -7.72
C LEU A 64 -14.66 5.46 -9.06
N PRO A 65 -15.00 6.12 -10.19
CA PRO A 65 -14.91 5.52 -11.52
C PRO A 65 -13.46 5.50 -12.03
N ILE A 66 -12.62 4.70 -11.39
CA ILE A 66 -11.21 4.55 -11.72
C ILE A 66 -10.97 3.10 -12.17
N PRO A 67 -10.88 2.84 -13.47
CA PRO A 67 -10.60 1.50 -13.97
C PRO A 67 -9.17 1.06 -13.63
N TRP A 68 -8.94 -0.25 -13.71
CA TRP A 68 -7.60 -0.79 -13.63
C TRP A 68 -6.75 -0.28 -14.79
N ARG A 69 -5.54 0.19 -14.49
CA ARG A 69 -4.60 0.76 -15.46
C ARG A 69 -3.38 -0.16 -15.60
N PRO A 70 -3.42 -1.16 -16.50
CA PRO A 70 -2.31 -2.10 -16.67
C PRO A 70 -1.01 -1.40 -17.10
N GLU A 71 -1.12 -0.24 -17.76
CA GLU A 71 0.02 0.55 -18.20
C GLU A 71 0.77 1.27 -17.07
N LYS A 72 0.14 1.41 -15.89
CA LYS A 72 0.74 2.01 -14.69
C LYS A 72 1.12 0.96 -13.63
N GLU A 73 0.98 -0.30 -13.98
CA GLU A 73 1.29 -1.38 -13.08
C GLU A 73 2.79 -1.62 -13.05
N TYR A 74 3.39 -1.41 -11.88
CA TYR A 74 4.82 -1.63 -11.68
C TYR A 74 5.16 -3.11 -11.89
N ASN A 75 5.83 -3.40 -13.00
CA ASN A 75 6.40 -4.71 -13.27
C ASN A 75 7.93 -4.62 -13.13
N ALA A 76 8.44 -5.12 -12.01
CA ALA A 76 9.87 -5.15 -11.68
C ALA A 76 10.82 -5.68 -12.79
N PRO A 77 10.47 -6.67 -13.62
CA PRO A 77 11.37 -7.12 -14.70
C PRO A 77 11.42 -6.18 -15.91
N ASP A 78 10.36 -5.45 -16.21
CA ASP A 78 10.25 -4.60 -17.41
C ASP A 78 10.70 -3.15 -17.14
N GLU A 79 10.62 -2.70 -15.89
CA GLU A 79 10.95 -1.33 -15.48
C GLU A 79 12.35 -1.19 -14.84
N GLN A 80 13.39 -1.76 -15.48
CA GLN A 80 14.78 -1.73 -14.96
C GLN A 80 15.32 -0.31 -14.70
N GLN A 81 14.74 0.69 -15.34
CA GLN A 81 15.14 2.10 -15.24
C GLN A 81 14.42 2.85 -14.10
N TYR A 82 13.24 2.38 -13.66
CA TYR A 82 12.49 3.00 -12.57
C TYR A 82 12.93 2.40 -11.23
N LYS A 83 13.67 3.19 -10.45
CA LYS A 83 14.05 2.82 -9.08
C LYS A 83 13.12 3.53 -8.10
N PRO A 84 12.14 2.83 -7.49
CA PRO A 84 11.28 3.45 -6.50
C PRO A 84 12.10 3.90 -5.28
N ALA A 85 11.84 5.12 -4.83
CA ALA A 85 12.36 5.63 -3.57
C ALA A 85 11.43 5.22 -2.43
N PHE A 86 11.96 4.52 -1.44
CA PHE A 86 11.21 4.07 -0.28
C PHE A 86 11.43 5.02 0.89
N GLY A 87 10.36 5.66 1.36
CA GLY A 87 10.35 6.37 2.63
C GLY A 87 10.34 5.37 3.79
N PHE A 88 11.29 5.51 4.72
CA PHE A 88 11.41 4.63 5.87
C PHE A 88 11.28 5.44 7.16
N LEU A 89 10.26 5.10 7.96
CA LEU A 89 10.00 5.69 9.27
C LEU A 89 10.04 4.57 10.32
N ALA A 90 11.09 4.54 11.12
CA ALA A 90 11.28 3.49 12.12
C ALA A 90 10.45 3.70 13.40
N ASN A 91 10.16 4.96 13.73
CA ASN A 91 9.42 5.33 14.93
C ASN A 91 8.67 6.65 14.66
N ASP A 92 7.40 6.71 15.04
CA ASP A 92 6.56 7.91 14.97
C ASP A 92 6.85 8.91 16.11
N GLY A 93 7.68 8.50 17.08
CA GLY A 93 8.04 9.30 18.25
C GLY A 93 7.05 9.19 19.40
N VAL A 94 5.94 8.47 19.23
CA VAL A 94 4.89 8.29 20.24
C VAL A 94 5.07 6.95 20.95
N LEU A 95 5.35 5.87 20.19
CA LEU A 95 5.52 4.54 20.75
C LEU A 95 6.76 3.85 20.19
N THR A 96 7.60 3.33 21.07
CA THR A 96 8.78 2.56 20.65
C THR A 96 8.36 1.16 20.20
N PRO A 97 8.71 0.72 18.98
CA PRO A 97 8.36 -0.60 18.48
C PRO A 97 9.03 -1.72 19.30
N HIS A 98 8.32 -2.84 19.44
CA HIS A 98 8.84 -4.01 20.14
C HIS A 98 10.08 -4.57 19.40
N PRO A 99 11.12 -5.07 20.10
CA PRO A 99 12.38 -5.50 19.49
C PRO A 99 12.30 -6.40 18.23
N PRO A 100 11.43 -7.43 18.13
CA PRO A 100 11.25 -8.21 16.90
C PRO A 100 10.70 -7.41 15.72
N ILE A 101 9.90 -6.38 15.95
CA ILE A 101 9.38 -5.50 14.88
C ILE A 101 10.53 -4.63 14.38
N SER A 102 11.31 -4.04 15.28
CA SER A 102 12.50 -3.26 14.93
C SER A 102 13.49 -4.07 14.10
N ARG A 103 13.76 -5.32 14.51
CA ARG A 103 14.60 -6.24 13.74
C ARG A 103 14.04 -6.53 12.35
N ALA A 104 12.74 -6.80 12.23
CA ALA A 104 12.10 -7.06 10.94
C ALA A 104 12.19 -5.84 10.00
N MET A 105 12.01 -4.63 10.53
CA MET A 105 12.14 -3.39 9.77
C MET A 105 13.57 -3.19 9.25
N GLU A 106 14.58 -3.52 10.06
CA GLU A 106 15.99 -3.42 9.68
C GLU A 106 16.36 -4.44 8.59
N MET A 107 15.88 -5.68 8.71
CA MET A 107 16.04 -6.70 7.67
C MET A 107 15.44 -6.28 6.32
N VAL A 108 14.27 -5.62 6.33
CA VAL A 108 13.64 -5.10 5.10
C VAL A 108 14.46 -3.96 4.50
N LYS A 109 14.96 -3.05 5.33
CA LYS A 109 15.83 -1.95 4.89
C LYS A 109 17.10 -2.46 4.20
N GLU A 110 17.79 -3.42 4.81
CA GLU A 110 18.99 -4.04 4.24
C GLU A 110 18.68 -4.74 2.91
N ALA A 111 17.58 -5.49 2.83
CA ALA A 111 17.16 -6.16 1.61
C ALA A 111 16.86 -5.18 0.46
N LEU A 112 16.25 -4.03 0.77
CA LEU A 112 15.97 -2.97 -0.21
C LEU A 112 17.27 -2.29 -0.70
N GLN A 113 18.19 -1.99 0.22
CA GLN A 113 19.49 -1.40 -0.11
C GLN A 113 20.35 -2.34 -0.96
N HIS A 114 20.36 -3.63 -0.64
CA HIS A 114 21.08 -4.64 -1.42
C HIS A 114 20.56 -4.75 -2.86
N ARG A 115 19.26 -4.50 -3.08
CA ARG A 115 18.65 -4.44 -4.42
C ARG A 115 18.89 -3.11 -5.14
N GLY A 116 19.64 -2.18 -4.53
CA GLY A 116 20.00 -0.90 -5.13
C GLY A 116 18.86 0.13 -5.12
N HIS A 117 17.82 -0.06 -4.30
CA HIS A 117 16.75 0.90 -4.11
C HIS A 117 17.18 2.01 -3.13
N GLN A 118 16.73 3.24 -3.39
CA GLN A 118 17.00 4.38 -2.52
C GLN A 118 16.05 4.31 -1.31
N VAL A 119 16.62 4.28 -0.09
CA VAL A 119 15.85 4.30 1.16
C VAL A 119 16.08 5.62 1.87
N CYS A 120 15.07 6.48 1.92
CA CYS A 120 15.13 7.80 2.55
C CYS A 120 14.52 7.75 3.95
N GLY A 121 15.28 8.15 4.97
CA GLY A 121 14.78 8.26 6.34
C GLY A 121 13.85 9.47 6.48
N ALA A 122 12.60 9.24 6.93
CA ALA A 122 11.58 10.28 7.05
C ALA A 122 11.88 11.36 8.10
N CYS A 123 12.94 11.21 8.91
CA CYS A 123 13.35 12.19 9.93
C CYS A 123 14.61 13.02 9.57
N GLY A 124 15.15 12.92 8.34
CA GLY A 124 16.46 13.52 8.02
C GLY A 124 16.61 14.24 6.68
N CYS A 125 15.57 14.37 5.85
CA CYS A 125 15.72 14.95 4.51
C CYS A 125 15.19 16.39 4.34
N VAL A 126 14.73 17.05 5.41
CA VAL A 126 14.37 18.48 5.38
C VAL A 126 15.58 19.41 5.59
N MET A 127 16.79 18.86 5.79
CA MET A 127 18.01 19.67 6.02
C MET A 127 19.12 19.51 4.97
N SER A 128 18.90 18.82 3.85
CA SER A 128 19.87 18.91 2.75
C SER A 128 19.22 18.80 1.38
N ALA A 129 18.70 19.94 0.93
CA ALA A 129 18.60 20.25 -0.49
C ALA A 129 19.99 20.46 -1.15
N ASN A 130 21.11 20.23 -0.44
CA ASN A 130 22.46 20.58 -0.89
C ASN A 130 23.42 19.37 -0.99
N HIS A 131 22.93 18.14 -0.97
CA HIS A 131 23.80 16.96 -1.21
C HIS A 131 23.18 16.01 -2.22
N CYS A 132 22.89 16.57 -3.39
CA CYS A 132 22.89 15.83 -4.64
C CYS A 132 24.09 16.29 -5.48
N SER A 133 25.28 16.17 -4.90
CA SER A 133 26.63 16.05 -5.47
C SER A 133 27.60 15.86 -4.32
#